data_AF-A0A2A3MJE7-F1
#
_entry.id   AF-A0A2A3MJE7-F1
#
_cell.length_a   1.000
_cell.length_b   1.000
_cell.length_c   1.000
_cell.angle_alpha   90.00
_cell.angle_beta   90.00
_cell.angle_gamma   90.00
#
_symmetry.space_group_name_H-M   'P 1'
#
loop_
_entity.id
_entity.type
_entity.pdbx_description
1 polymer ?
#
loop_
_entity_poly.entity_id
_entity_poly.type
_entity_poly.pdbx_seq_one_letter_code
_entity_poly.pdbx_strand_id
1 'polypeptide(L)'
;DMAGMDHGSMSHGDMAGMDHSGMNHGDMAGMDHSGMNHGDMAGMDHSGMNHGDMTGMDHGNMNHGEAAALPADPFYAQGSGLIPQAYNDGRFLSYADLRAQKPLYEDREPTREIELRLTGNMERYIWSINGIKESDAEPIRLQYGERVRFKFINETMMTHPMHLHGMWSILDVGADQWNPVKHVISVAPGTTVYMETEVDAPGKWAFHCHLSYHAAAGMFRTVIVEGGPEGDDS
;
A
#
# COMPACT_ATOMS: atom_id res chain seq x y z
N ASP A 1 -54.47 -15.19 15.37
CA ASP A 1 -53.96 -16.52 15.00
C ASP A 1 -53.41 -16.54 13.59
N MET A 2 -52.08 -16.61 13.49
CA MET A 2 -51.29 -17.15 12.37
C MET A 2 -49.94 -17.51 13.02
N ALA A 3 -49.90 -18.72 13.58
CA ALA A 3 -48.71 -19.31 14.19
C ALA A 3 -47.82 -19.92 13.09
N GLY A 4 -46.50 -19.78 13.23
CA GLY A 4 -45.50 -20.64 12.61
C GLY A 4 -45.11 -20.32 11.16
N MET A 5 -44.04 -19.54 10.98
CA MET A 5 -43.21 -19.67 9.78
C MET A 5 -41.81 -20.13 10.20
N ASP A 6 -41.53 -21.38 9.84
CA ASP A 6 -40.27 -22.10 9.99
C ASP A 6 -39.29 -21.65 8.91
N HIS A 7 -38.10 -21.19 9.30
CA HIS A 7 -37.03 -20.75 8.39
C HIS A 7 -36.04 -21.89 8.04
N GLY A 8 -36.44 -23.16 8.19
CA GLY A 8 -35.59 -24.32 7.94
C GLY A 8 -35.44 -24.78 6.48
N SER A 9 -36.06 -24.13 5.49
CA SER A 9 -35.90 -24.55 4.09
C SER A 9 -35.94 -23.40 3.09
N MET A 10 -34.80 -22.73 2.88
CA MET A 10 -34.60 -21.94 1.66
C MET A 10 -33.58 -22.65 0.77
N SER A 11 -34.09 -23.27 -0.29
CA SER A 11 -33.29 -23.80 -1.38
C SER A 11 -32.67 -22.63 -2.17
N HIS A 12 -31.34 -22.59 -2.28
CA HIS A 12 -30.58 -21.62 -3.07
C HIS A 12 -30.67 -21.92 -4.59
N GLY A 13 -31.90 -22.02 -5.10
CA GLY A 13 -32.17 -22.37 -6.50
C GLY A 13 -32.70 -21.23 -7.37
N ASP A 14 -33.50 -20.31 -6.82
CA ASP A 14 -34.29 -19.38 -7.64
C ASP A 14 -34.15 -17.94 -7.15
N MET A 15 -33.07 -17.26 -7.53
CA MET A 15 -32.88 -15.81 -7.34
C MET A 15 -32.56 -15.11 -8.68
N ALA A 16 -33.06 -15.64 -9.79
CA ALA A 16 -32.97 -14.97 -11.09
C ALA A 16 -34.20 -14.07 -11.28
N GLY A 17 -34.09 -12.80 -10.90
CA GLY A 17 -35.13 -11.79 -11.21
C GLY A 17 -35.34 -10.67 -10.19
N MET A 18 -34.50 -10.52 -9.16
CA MET A 18 -34.65 -9.40 -8.24
C MET A 18 -34.12 -8.10 -8.86
N ASP A 19 -35.06 -7.24 -9.24
CA ASP A 19 -34.78 -5.86 -9.66
C ASP A 19 -34.49 -4.99 -8.43
N HIS A 20 -33.23 -4.56 -8.30
CA HIS A 20 -32.76 -3.70 -7.23
C HIS A 20 -32.88 -2.19 -7.55
N SER A 21 -33.46 -1.81 -8.70
CA SER A 21 -33.52 -0.39 -9.10
C SER A 21 -34.46 0.48 -8.27
N GLY A 22 -35.24 -0.13 -7.37
CA GLY A 22 -36.17 0.57 -6.46
C GLY A 22 -35.62 0.87 -5.06
N MET A 23 -34.38 0.48 -4.73
CA MET A 23 -33.83 0.68 -3.38
C MET A 23 -33.35 2.13 -3.20
N ASN A 24 -34.23 2.98 -2.66
CA ASN A 24 -33.88 4.33 -2.23
C ASN A 24 -33.18 4.28 -0.86
N HIS A 25 -31.87 4.53 -0.84
CA HIS A 25 -31.05 4.58 0.40
C HIS A 25 -31.25 5.85 1.24
N GLY A 26 -32.25 6.69 0.93
CA GLY A 26 -32.49 7.97 1.61
C GLY A 26 -33.17 7.89 2.99
N ASP A 27 -33.85 6.79 3.33
CA ASP A 27 -34.76 6.75 4.50
C ASP A 27 -34.26 5.85 5.65
N MET A 28 -32.95 5.79 5.91
CA MET A 28 -32.35 5.07 7.07
C MET A 28 -32.12 5.98 8.29
N ALA A 29 -32.87 7.08 8.43
CA ALA A 29 -32.78 7.96 9.60
C ALA A 29 -33.70 7.46 10.73
N GLY A 30 -33.23 6.50 11.53
CA GLY A 30 -33.97 6.08 12.72
C GLY A 30 -33.53 4.79 13.43
N MET A 31 -32.41 4.16 13.05
CA MET A 31 -31.96 2.95 13.76
C MET A 31 -31.32 3.31 15.09
N ASP A 32 -32.07 3.10 16.17
CA ASP A 32 -31.61 3.22 17.55
C ASP A 32 -30.85 1.94 17.98
N HIS A 33 -29.56 2.10 18.24
CA HIS A 33 -28.67 1.02 18.70
C HIS A 33 -28.48 1.01 20.23
N SER A 34 -29.23 1.82 20.99
CA SER A 34 -29.10 1.93 22.45
C SER A 34 -29.53 0.68 23.23
N GLY A 35 -30.15 -0.30 22.56
CA GLY A 35 -30.56 -1.58 23.16
C GLY A 35 -29.52 -2.72 23.11
N MET A 36 -28.33 -2.50 22.54
CA MET A 36 -27.32 -3.58 22.46
C MET A 36 -26.57 -3.75 23.78
N ASN A 37 -27.01 -4.71 24.59
CA ASN A 37 -26.32 -5.12 25.82
C ASN A 37 -25.14 -6.04 25.49
N HIS A 38 -23.90 -5.54 25.61
CA HIS A 38 -22.67 -6.31 25.40
C HIS A 38 -22.30 -7.27 26.58
N GLY A 39 -23.16 -7.41 27.59
CA GLY A 39 -22.89 -8.20 28.80
C GLY A 39 -22.94 -9.73 28.63
N ASP A 40 -23.55 -10.25 27.57
CA ASP A 40 -23.85 -11.70 27.47
C ASP A 40 -22.82 -12.53 26.69
N MET A 41 -21.64 -11.98 26.37
CA MET A 41 -20.56 -12.69 25.65
C MET A 41 -19.56 -13.42 26.57
N ALA A 42 -19.94 -13.72 27.82
CA ALA A 42 -19.04 -14.29 28.83
C ALA A 42 -18.77 -15.82 28.68
N GLY A 43 -19.26 -16.46 27.62
CA GLY A 43 -19.20 -17.91 27.44
C GLY A 43 -18.32 -18.43 26.29
N MET A 44 -17.61 -17.57 25.56
CA MET A 44 -16.78 -18.03 24.44
C MET A 44 -15.38 -18.46 24.92
N ASP A 45 -15.20 -19.77 25.04
CA ASP A 45 -13.91 -20.40 25.30
C ASP A 45 -13.06 -20.45 24.00
N HIS A 46 -12.00 -19.64 23.97
CA HIS A 46 -11.03 -19.61 22.88
C HIS A 46 -9.82 -20.54 23.12
N SER A 47 -9.81 -21.34 24.18
CA SER A 47 -8.68 -22.22 24.53
C SER A 47 -8.43 -23.37 23.54
N GLY A 48 -9.38 -23.63 22.64
CA GLY A 48 -9.26 -24.61 21.56
C GLY A 48 -8.59 -24.09 20.27
N MET A 49 -8.30 -22.79 20.16
CA MET A 49 -7.67 -22.23 18.95
C MET A 49 -6.15 -22.40 18.99
N ASN A 50 -5.68 -23.58 18.58
CA ASN A 50 -4.26 -23.83 18.37
C ASN A 50 -3.79 -23.17 17.07
N HIS A 51 -3.13 -22.01 17.16
CA HIS A 51 -2.49 -21.32 16.03
C HIS A 51 -1.20 -22.01 15.52
N GLY A 52 -0.85 -23.18 16.05
CA GLY A 52 0.38 -23.91 15.71
C GLY A 52 0.34 -24.78 14.45
N ASP A 53 -0.84 -25.01 13.84
CA ASP A 53 -0.99 -26.02 12.78
C ASP A 53 -1.27 -25.45 11.36
N MET A 54 -0.68 -24.30 11.05
CA MET A 54 -0.69 -23.71 9.70
C MET A 54 0.48 -24.25 8.82
N THR A 55 1.06 -25.40 9.17
CA THR A 55 2.28 -25.93 8.50
C THR A 55 2.01 -26.71 7.21
N GLY A 56 0.78 -26.72 6.71
CA GLY A 56 0.37 -27.54 5.56
C GLY A 56 -0.41 -26.83 4.45
N MET A 57 -0.50 -25.49 4.44
CA MET A 57 -1.09 -24.79 3.29
C MET A 57 -0.10 -24.76 2.11
N ASP A 58 -0.08 -25.84 1.33
CA ASP A 58 0.63 -25.91 0.07
C ASP A 58 -0.14 -25.11 -1.01
N HIS A 59 0.31 -23.89 -1.26
CA HIS A 59 -0.20 -23.03 -2.34
C HIS A 59 0.30 -23.44 -3.73
N GLY A 60 1.10 -24.50 -3.85
CA GLY A 60 1.73 -24.94 -5.11
C GLY A 60 0.77 -25.56 -6.12
N ASN A 61 -0.47 -25.88 -5.73
CA ASN A 61 -1.44 -26.57 -6.59
C ASN A 61 -2.61 -25.68 -7.06
N MET A 62 -2.50 -24.36 -6.90
CA MET A 62 -3.43 -23.41 -7.51
C MET A 62 -3.12 -23.33 -9.01
N ASN A 63 -3.91 -24.06 -9.81
CA ASN A 63 -3.85 -24.02 -11.27
C ASN A 63 -4.27 -22.63 -11.77
N HIS A 64 -3.32 -21.70 -11.82
CA HIS A 64 -3.47 -20.45 -12.52
C HIS A 64 -3.44 -20.75 -14.01
N GLY A 65 -4.62 -20.78 -14.62
CA GLY A 65 -4.79 -20.92 -16.06
C GLY A 65 -3.82 -20.02 -16.80
N GLU A 66 -3.31 -20.58 -17.90
CA GLU A 66 -2.24 -20.14 -18.81
C GLU A 66 -2.29 -18.64 -19.19
N ALA A 67 -2.01 -17.76 -18.22
CA ALA A 67 -1.54 -16.42 -18.49
C ALA A 67 -0.05 -16.56 -18.75
N ALA A 68 0.36 -16.36 -20.01
CA ALA A 68 1.76 -16.31 -20.41
C ALA A 68 2.54 -15.53 -19.34
N ALA A 69 3.52 -16.18 -18.72
CA ALA A 69 4.30 -15.60 -17.64
C ALA A 69 4.92 -14.29 -18.15
N LEU A 70 4.29 -13.17 -17.80
CA LEU A 70 4.94 -11.88 -17.90
C LEU A 70 6.23 -12.01 -17.09
N PRO A 71 7.37 -11.48 -17.57
CA PRO A 71 8.57 -11.41 -16.74
C PRO A 71 8.18 -10.82 -15.39
N ALA A 72 8.69 -11.40 -14.30
CA ALA A 72 8.36 -10.98 -12.94
C ALA A 72 8.70 -9.50 -12.77
N ASP A 73 7.70 -8.66 -13.00
CA ASP A 73 7.84 -7.22 -12.94
C ASP A 73 7.61 -6.83 -11.47
N PRO A 74 8.64 -6.30 -10.79
CA PRO A 74 8.59 -6.00 -9.36
C PRO A 74 7.59 -4.89 -9.03
N PHE A 75 7.02 -4.22 -10.02
CA PHE A 75 6.03 -3.16 -9.84
C PHE A 75 4.58 -3.70 -9.80
N TYR A 76 4.38 -5.01 -9.92
CA TYR A 76 3.08 -5.66 -9.73
C TYR A 76 3.05 -6.58 -8.53
N ALA A 77 1.90 -6.63 -7.87
CA ALA A 77 1.60 -7.63 -6.86
C ALA A 77 1.32 -8.98 -7.53
N GLN A 78 2.36 -9.81 -7.65
CA GLN A 78 2.25 -11.17 -8.17
C GLN A 78 1.24 -11.96 -7.33
N GLY A 79 0.32 -12.69 -7.98
CA GLY A 79 -0.71 -13.48 -7.30
C GLY A 79 -1.93 -12.69 -6.79
N SER A 80 -1.99 -11.37 -6.99
CA SER A 80 -3.14 -10.54 -6.59
C SER A 80 -4.44 -10.80 -7.38
N GLY A 81 -4.38 -11.60 -8.46
CA GLY A 81 -5.48 -11.75 -9.42
C GLY A 81 -5.70 -10.50 -10.30
N LEU A 82 -5.01 -9.40 -10.02
CA LEU A 82 -5.02 -8.15 -10.79
C LEU A 82 -3.87 -8.14 -11.81
N ILE A 83 -3.67 -9.26 -12.53
CA ILE A 83 -2.73 -9.25 -13.65
C ILE A 83 -3.30 -8.26 -14.67
N PRO A 84 -2.58 -7.17 -14.98
CA PRO A 84 -3.13 -6.17 -15.85
C PRO A 84 -3.34 -6.74 -17.25
N GLN A 85 -4.57 -6.65 -17.74
CA GLN A 85 -4.87 -6.96 -19.14
C GLN A 85 -4.97 -5.65 -19.92
N ALA A 86 -4.34 -5.62 -21.10
CA ALA A 86 -4.53 -4.51 -22.00
C ALA A 86 -5.99 -4.49 -22.49
N TYR A 87 -6.52 -3.29 -22.69
CA TYR A 87 -7.76 -3.14 -23.43
C TYR A 87 -7.46 -3.39 -24.91
N ASN A 88 -8.16 -4.34 -25.55
CA ASN A 88 -7.91 -4.85 -26.90
C ASN A 88 -6.52 -5.51 -27.05
N ASP A 89 -6.01 -5.62 -28.29
CA ASP A 89 -4.68 -6.15 -28.63
C ASP A 89 -3.51 -5.21 -28.24
N GLY A 90 -3.73 -4.35 -27.25
CA GLY A 90 -2.75 -3.38 -26.77
C GLY A 90 -1.70 -3.99 -25.85
N ARG A 91 -0.80 -3.13 -25.35
CA ARG A 91 0.16 -3.48 -24.30
C ARG A 91 -0.18 -2.71 -23.03
N PHE A 92 -0.23 -3.42 -21.91
CA PHE A 92 -0.26 -2.79 -20.60
C PHE A 92 1.15 -2.33 -20.23
N LEU A 93 1.28 -1.08 -19.79
CA LEU A 93 2.58 -0.48 -19.44
C LEU A 93 2.82 -0.52 -17.94
N SER A 94 4.09 -0.71 -17.57
CA SER A 94 4.53 -0.69 -16.18
C SER A 94 5.54 0.43 -15.93
N TYR A 95 6.01 0.54 -14.69
CA TYR A 95 7.15 1.40 -14.40
C TYR A 95 8.41 0.96 -15.14
N ALA A 96 8.59 -0.33 -15.44
CA ALA A 96 9.71 -0.82 -16.24
C ALA A 96 9.72 -0.29 -17.68
N ASP A 97 8.59 0.20 -18.18
CA ASP A 97 8.48 0.84 -19.50
C ASP A 97 8.76 2.35 -19.49
N LEU A 98 8.84 2.95 -18.30
CA LEU A 98 9.10 4.38 -18.16
C LEU A 98 10.59 4.68 -18.31
N ARG A 99 10.88 5.80 -18.99
CA ARG A 99 12.21 6.40 -19.04
C ARG A 99 12.10 7.90 -18.84
N ALA A 100 13.12 8.49 -18.23
CA ALA A 100 13.25 9.94 -18.18
C ALA A 100 13.39 10.50 -19.62
N GLN A 101 12.71 11.61 -19.89
CA GLN A 101 12.84 12.30 -21.19
C GLN A 101 14.24 12.90 -21.37
N LYS A 102 14.86 13.31 -20.27
CA LYS A 102 16.23 13.84 -20.19
C LYS A 102 16.82 13.38 -18.85
N PRO A 103 18.11 12.97 -18.79
CA PRO A 103 18.77 12.70 -17.52
C PRO A 103 18.77 13.99 -16.69
N LEU A 104 18.22 13.95 -15.48
CA LEU A 104 18.15 15.12 -14.59
C LEU A 104 19.39 15.24 -13.71
N TYR A 105 19.97 14.10 -13.35
CA TYR A 105 21.10 14.00 -12.43
C TYR A 105 22.23 13.17 -13.03
N GLU A 106 23.45 13.37 -12.52
CA GLU A 106 24.58 12.52 -12.85
C GLU A 106 24.33 11.08 -12.39
N ASP A 107 24.83 10.13 -13.15
CA ASP A 107 24.76 8.72 -12.79
C ASP A 107 25.89 8.37 -11.83
N ARG A 108 25.53 8.15 -10.57
CA ARG A 108 26.47 7.82 -9.51
C ARG A 108 25.82 6.87 -8.51
N GLU A 109 26.64 6.03 -7.92
CA GLU A 109 26.21 5.10 -6.88
C GLU A 109 25.67 5.86 -5.64
N PRO A 110 24.64 5.33 -4.97
CA PRO A 110 24.15 5.88 -3.72
C PRO A 110 25.22 5.79 -2.61
N THR A 111 25.29 6.81 -1.77
CA THR A 111 26.19 6.86 -0.60
C THR A 111 25.76 5.88 0.49
N ARG A 112 24.46 5.61 0.60
CA ARG A 112 23.87 4.63 1.53
C ARG A 112 22.46 4.24 1.12
N GLU A 113 22.00 3.13 1.69
CA GLU A 113 20.62 2.64 1.57
C GLU A 113 19.87 2.80 2.91
N ILE A 114 18.58 3.17 2.82
CA ILE A 114 17.63 3.23 3.94
C ILE A 114 16.47 2.29 3.61
N GLU A 115 16.28 1.26 4.44
CA GLU A 115 15.15 0.34 4.34
C GLU A 115 13.91 0.91 5.05
N LEU A 116 12.78 0.88 4.34
CA LEU A 116 11.49 1.36 4.79
C LEU A 116 10.42 0.30 4.55
N ARG A 117 10.02 -0.37 5.62
CA ARG A 117 8.93 -1.35 5.62
C ARG A 117 7.60 -0.63 5.77
N LEU A 118 6.76 -0.73 4.75
CA LEU A 118 5.40 -0.20 4.80
C LEU A 118 4.53 -1.25 5.47
N THR A 119 4.16 -0.98 6.71
CA THR A 119 3.46 -1.91 7.58
C THR A 119 2.07 -1.38 7.91
N GLY A 120 1.12 -2.27 8.10
CA GLY A 120 -0.19 -1.87 8.56
C GLY A 120 -1.09 -3.01 8.98
N ASN A 121 -2.19 -2.65 9.62
CA ASN A 121 -3.23 -3.57 10.07
C ASN A 121 -4.58 -3.04 9.61
N MET A 122 -5.28 -3.82 8.79
CA MET A 122 -6.57 -3.45 8.23
C MET A 122 -7.67 -3.35 9.29
N GLU A 123 -7.70 -4.26 10.26
CA GLU A 123 -8.75 -4.32 11.30
C GLU A 123 -8.74 -3.10 12.21
N ARG A 124 -7.54 -2.61 12.55
CA ARG A 124 -7.33 -1.44 13.40
C ARG A 124 -7.04 -0.16 12.63
N TYR A 125 -7.00 -0.25 11.30
CA TYR A 125 -6.65 0.83 10.37
C TYR A 125 -5.36 1.59 10.78
N ILE A 126 -4.31 0.84 11.13
CA ILE A 126 -3.02 1.41 11.51
C ILE A 126 -2.08 1.30 10.33
N TRP A 127 -1.41 2.41 9.98
CA TRP A 127 -0.43 2.49 8.91
C TRP A 127 0.86 3.07 9.47
N SER A 128 2.00 2.47 9.15
CA SER A 128 3.28 2.82 9.75
C SER A 128 4.45 2.55 8.79
N ILE A 129 5.59 3.15 9.10
CA ILE A 129 6.86 2.87 8.43
C ILE A 129 7.75 2.17 9.47
N ASN A 130 8.36 1.03 9.13
CA ASN A 130 9.16 0.21 10.04
C ASN A 130 8.40 -0.21 11.32
N GLY A 131 7.08 -0.38 11.25
CA GLY A 131 6.24 -0.72 12.41
C GLY A 131 6.09 0.40 13.46
N ILE A 132 6.67 1.58 13.22
CA ILE A 132 6.67 2.71 14.17
C ILE A 132 5.64 3.74 13.70
N LYS A 133 4.74 4.15 14.61
CA LYS A 133 3.79 5.25 14.36
C LYS A 133 4.53 6.57 14.25
N GLU A 134 4.00 7.51 13.47
CA GLU A 134 4.62 8.83 13.27
C GLU A 134 4.94 9.54 14.59
N SER A 135 4.03 9.50 15.58
CA SER A 135 4.23 10.14 16.89
C SER A 135 5.48 9.69 17.64
N ASP A 136 5.97 8.48 17.35
CA ASP A 136 7.10 7.86 18.02
C ASP A 136 8.32 7.74 17.09
N ALA A 137 8.22 8.27 15.86
CA ALA A 137 9.24 8.08 14.84
C ALA A 137 10.29 9.20 14.85
N GLU A 138 11.55 8.82 14.91
CA GLU A 138 12.64 9.76 14.66
C GLU A 138 12.65 10.24 13.20
N PRO A 139 13.01 11.52 12.96
CA PRO A 139 13.17 12.02 11.61
C PRO A 139 14.25 11.27 10.83
N ILE A 140 14.04 11.07 9.54
CA ILE A 140 15.07 10.57 8.62
C ILE A 140 16.04 11.73 8.37
N ARG A 141 17.27 11.62 8.85
CA ARG A 141 18.31 12.63 8.66
C ARG A 141 19.14 12.32 7.43
N LEU A 142 19.22 13.27 6.51
CA LEU A 142 19.99 13.23 5.27
C LEU A 142 21.06 14.33 5.29
N GLN A 143 22.15 14.11 4.59
CA GLN A 143 23.22 15.09 4.39
C GLN A 143 23.10 15.70 2.99
N TYR A 144 23.16 17.02 2.90
CA TYR A 144 23.15 17.73 1.63
C TYR A 144 24.28 17.24 0.72
N GLY A 145 23.96 17.02 -0.55
CA GLY A 145 24.88 16.54 -1.57
C GLY A 145 25.12 15.01 -1.57
N GLU A 146 24.51 14.26 -0.66
CA GLU A 146 24.52 12.80 -0.72
C GLU A 146 23.46 12.26 -1.71
N ARG A 147 23.64 11.02 -2.20
CA ARG A 147 22.62 10.31 -2.98
C ARG A 147 22.13 9.14 -2.17
N VAL A 148 20.87 9.13 -1.76
CA VAL A 148 20.32 8.08 -0.89
C VAL A 148 19.43 7.15 -1.68
N ARG A 149 19.61 5.84 -1.46
CA ARG A 149 18.70 4.80 -1.95
C ARG A 149 17.70 4.44 -0.85
N PHE A 150 16.42 4.59 -1.14
CA PHE A 150 15.32 4.09 -0.33
C PHE A 150 14.87 2.73 -0.86
N LYS A 151 14.90 1.71 0.00
CA LYS A 151 14.35 0.39 -0.27
C LYS A 151 12.99 0.28 0.40
N PHE A 152 11.92 0.36 -0.38
CA PHE A 152 10.57 0.15 0.11
C PHE A 152 10.23 -1.33 0.10
N ILE A 153 9.74 -1.85 1.22
CA ILE A 153 9.18 -3.20 1.33
C ILE A 153 7.72 -3.04 1.73
N ASN A 154 6.80 -3.32 0.83
CA ASN A 154 5.38 -3.25 1.16
C ASN A 154 4.88 -4.58 1.71
N GLU A 155 4.69 -4.63 3.03
CA GLU A 155 4.20 -5.82 3.73
C GLU A 155 2.68 -5.86 3.87
N THR A 156 1.97 -4.90 3.24
CA THR A 156 0.52 -4.78 3.32
C THR A 156 -0.16 -5.25 2.05
N MET A 157 -1.47 -5.48 2.15
CA MET A 157 -2.32 -5.87 1.01
C MET A 157 -2.82 -4.67 0.18
N MET A 158 -2.30 -3.45 0.42
CA MET A 158 -2.70 -2.24 -0.29
C MET A 158 -1.51 -1.54 -0.93
N THR A 159 -1.77 -0.90 -2.07
CA THR A 159 -0.78 -0.04 -2.72
C THR A 159 -0.54 1.22 -1.89
N HIS A 160 0.73 1.60 -1.71
CA HIS A 160 1.12 2.85 -1.05
C HIS A 160 1.86 3.75 -2.02
N PRO A 161 1.25 4.87 -2.45
CA PRO A 161 1.96 5.91 -3.18
C PRO A 161 2.83 6.71 -2.21
N MET A 162 4.13 6.47 -2.19
CA MET A 162 5.08 7.19 -1.33
C MET A 162 5.52 8.49 -1.98
N HIS A 163 5.43 9.59 -1.24
CA HIS A 163 5.73 10.94 -1.70
C HIS A 163 6.75 11.61 -0.79
N LEU A 164 7.87 12.03 -1.38
CA LEU A 164 8.90 12.84 -0.74
C LEU A 164 8.77 14.29 -1.21
N HIS A 165 8.68 15.22 -0.26
CA HIS A 165 8.67 16.66 -0.53
C HIS A 165 10.09 17.18 -0.75
N GLY A 166 10.21 18.32 -1.43
CA GLY A 166 11.46 19.07 -1.62
C GLY A 166 12.42 18.49 -2.65
N MET A 167 12.43 17.17 -2.83
CA MET A 167 13.38 16.47 -3.70
C MET A 167 12.65 15.55 -4.69
N TRP A 168 13.36 15.15 -5.73
CA TRP A 168 12.86 14.20 -6.72
C TRP A 168 13.07 12.74 -6.32
N SER A 169 12.14 11.89 -6.73
CA SER A 169 12.23 10.44 -6.62
C SER A 169 12.66 9.84 -7.95
N ILE A 170 13.89 9.31 -8.00
CA ILE A 170 14.45 8.60 -9.13
C ILE A 170 14.10 7.12 -8.94
N LEU A 171 13.14 6.60 -9.68
CA LEU A 171 12.72 5.21 -9.53
C LEU A 171 13.69 4.28 -10.25
N ASP A 172 14.24 3.29 -9.54
CA ASP A 172 15.11 2.31 -10.17
C ASP A 172 14.32 1.30 -10.98
N VAL A 173 14.44 1.38 -12.30
CA VAL A 173 13.85 0.45 -13.27
C VAL A 173 14.93 -0.29 -14.07
N GLY A 174 16.19 -0.21 -13.64
CA GLY A 174 17.34 -0.77 -14.37
C GLY A 174 17.67 -0.02 -15.66
N ALA A 175 17.37 1.29 -15.72
CA ALA A 175 17.66 2.14 -16.88
C ALA A 175 18.78 3.16 -16.62
N ASP A 176 19.56 2.98 -15.55
CA ASP A 176 20.71 3.82 -15.17
C ASP A 176 20.32 5.32 -15.12
N GLN A 177 21.10 6.21 -15.74
CA GLN A 177 20.80 7.64 -15.92
C GLN A 177 19.41 7.96 -16.56
N TRP A 178 18.74 6.97 -17.15
CA TRP A 178 17.41 7.11 -17.76
C TRP A 178 16.27 6.67 -16.84
N ASN A 179 16.56 6.30 -15.60
CA ASN A 179 15.55 5.99 -14.59
C ASN A 179 14.53 7.16 -14.48
N PRO A 180 13.21 6.86 -14.44
CA PRO A 180 12.19 7.89 -14.46
C PRO A 180 12.17 8.70 -13.15
N VAL A 181 12.03 10.01 -13.30
CA VAL A 181 11.99 10.96 -12.20
C VAL A 181 10.55 11.36 -11.90
N LYS A 182 10.11 11.21 -10.65
CA LYS A 182 8.72 11.40 -10.21
C LYS A 182 8.68 12.08 -8.84
N HIS A 183 7.52 12.62 -8.46
CA HIS A 183 7.28 13.09 -7.09
C HIS A 183 6.70 11.99 -6.19
N VAL A 184 5.96 11.05 -6.77
CA VAL A 184 5.24 10.00 -6.06
C VAL A 184 5.51 8.67 -6.74
N ILE A 185 5.88 7.66 -5.95
CA ILE A 185 6.12 6.29 -6.40
C ILE A 185 5.09 5.37 -5.76
N SER A 186 4.35 4.63 -6.57
CA SER A 186 3.46 3.57 -6.08
C SER A 186 4.23 2.30 -5.76
N VAL A 187 4.11 1.83 -4.52
CA VAL A 187 4.64 0.53 -4.08
C VAL A 187 3.48 -0.44 -3.96
N ALA A 188 3.44 -1.44 -4.84
CA ALA A 188 2.36 -2.43 -4.91
C ALA A 188 2.41 -3.41 -3.71
N PRO A 189 1.29 -4.06 -3.37
CA PRO A 189 1.24 -5.06 -2.29
C PRO A 189 2.30 -6.16 -2.44
N GLY A 190 3.00 -6.49 -1.35
CA GLY A 190 3.99 -7.58 -1.32
C GLY A 190 5.25 -7.34 -2.16
N THR A 191 5.43 -6.14 -2.72
CA THR A 191 6.57 -5.81 -3.59
C THR A 191 7.69 -5.10 -2.85
N THR A 192 8.89 -5.19 -3.42
CA THR A 192 10.03 -4.37 -3.03
C THR A 192 10.40 -3.45 -4.19
N VAL A 193 10.47 -2.14 -3.91
CA VAL A 193 10.80 -1.11 -4.90
C VAL A 193 11.95 -0.27 -4.39
N TYR A 194 12.87 0.08 -5.29
CA TYR A 194 13.99 0.96 -4.98
C TYR A 194 13.78 2.34 -5.60
N MET A 195 14.00 3.37 -4.79
CA MET A 195 13.98 4.77 -5.17
C MET A 195 15.34 5.36 -4.79
N GLU A 196 15.83 6.30 -5.57
CA GLU A 196 16.96 7.14 -5.21
C GLU A 196 16.56 8.62 -5.17
N THR A 197 17.28 9.39 -4.37
CA THR A 197 17.13 10.84 -4.30
C THR A 197 18.51 11.47 -4.20
N GLU A 198 18.74 12.47 -5.06
CA GLU A 198 19.82 13.44 -4.89
C GLU A 198 19.38 14.47 -3.84
N VAL A 199 20.13 14.57 -2.75
CA VAL A 199 19.76 15.42 -1.61
C VAL A 199 20.23 16.85 -1.88
N ASP A 200 19.41 17.62 -2.59
CA ASP A 200 19.74 18.95 -3.12
C ASP A 200 18.92 20.10 -2.51
N ALA A 201 18.04 19.82 -1.55
CA ALA A 201 17.16 20.79 -0.91
C ALA A 201 17.31 20.77 0.63
N PRO A 202 17.98 21.77 1.26
CA PRO A 202 18.09 21.83 2.71
C PRO A 202 16.73 22.13 3.37
N GLY A 203 16.56 21.70 4.62
CA GLY A 203 15.36 22.00 5.41
C GLY A 203 14.64 20.75 5.93
N LYS A 204 13.36 20.94 6.30
CA LYS A 204 12.49 19.88 6.82
C LYS A 204 11.42 19.56 5.78
N TRP A 205 11.36 18.31 5.37
CA TRP A 205 10.48 17.84 4.31
C TRP A 205 9.54 16.76 4.82
N ALA A 206 8.28 16.81 4.40
CA ALA A 206 7.34 15.74 4.65
C ALA A 206 7.65 14.54 3.76
N PHE A 207 7.52 13.34 4.30
CA PHE A 207 7.67 12.09 3.57
C PHE A 207 6.60 11.10 3.99
N HIS A 208 5.66 10.81 3.11
CA HIS A 208 4.43 10.15 3.52
C HIS A 208 3.74 9.39 2.39
N CYS A 209 2.79 8.53 2.77
CA CYS A 209 1.86 7.96 1.80
C CYS A 209 0.89 9.04 1.31
N HIS A 210 0.62 9.08 0.01
CA HIS A 210 -0.24 10.07 -0.63
C HIS A 210 -1.74 9.70 -0.52
N LEU A 211 -2.06 8.54 0.05
CA LEU A 211 -3.41 8.25 0.53
C LEU A 211 -3.58 8.96 1.87
N SER A 212 -4.34 10.06 1.89
CA SER A 212 -4.44 10.98 3.04
C SER A 212 -4.81 10.29 4.35
N TYR A 213 -5.68 9.26 4.29
CA TYR A 213 -6.05 8.49 5.48
C TYR A 213 -4.90 7.64 6.04
N HIS A 214 -4.00 7.14 5.18
CA HIS A 214 -2.82 6.40 5.62
C HIS A 214 -1.77 7.33 6.24
N ALA A 215 -1.57 8.51 5.64
CA ALA A 215 -0.73 9.54 6.23
C ALA A 215 -1.24 9.94 7.62
N ALA A 216 -2.55 10.24 7.74
CA ALA A 216 -3.17 10.62 9.01
C ALA A 216 -3.11 9.51 10.08
N ALA A 217 -3.12 8.24 9.66
CA ALA A 217 -3.02 7.09 10.56
C ALA A 217 -1.58 6.76 11.01
N GLY A 218 -0.56 7.42 10.45
CA GLY A 218 0.83 7.30 10.90
C GLY A 218 1.87 6.89 9.85
N MET A 219 1.49 6.70 8.57
CA MET A 219 2.44 6.46 7.47
C MET A 219 3.04 7.77 6.97
N PHE A 220 3.74 8.44 7.87
CA PHE A 220 4.35 9.75 7.69
C PHE A 220 5.68 9.80 8.45
N ARG A 221 6.65 10.50 7.88
CA ARG A 221 7.96 10.82 8.46
C ARG A 221 8.32 12.25 8.13
N THR A 222 9.09 12.85 9.02
CA THR A 222 9.85 14.07 8.72
C THR A 222 11.22 13.67 8.20
N VAL A 223 11.63 14.23 7.07
CA VAL A 223 13.01 14.19 6.56
C VAL A 223 13.68 15.51 6.93
N ILE A 224 14.90 15.46 7.45
CA ILE A 224 15.70 16.63 7.78
C ILE A 224 16.98 16.57 6.95
N VAL A 225 17.24 17.59 6.15
CA VAL A 225 18.47 17.72 5.36
C VAL A 225 19.43 18.68 6.07
N GLU A 226 20.60 18.15 6.45
CA GLU A 226 21.65 18.86 7.19
C GLU A 226 22.83 19.23 6.28
N GLY A 227 23.63 20.23 6.67
CA GLY A 227 24.90 20.56 6.00
C GLY A 227 24.79 21.26 4.65
N GLY A 228 23.59 21.67 4.23
CA GLY A 228 23.39 22.44 3.00
C GLY A 228 23.82 23.90 3.12
N PRO A 229 23.87 24.63 1.98
CA PRO A 229 24.10 26.06 2.00
C PRO A 229 23.03 26.74 2.88
N GLU A 230 23.45 27.71 3.69
CA GLU A 230 22.52 28.48 4.53
C GLU A 230 21.44 29.11 3.62
N GLY A 231 20.21 28.64 3.76
CA GLY A 231 19.05 29.25 3.14
C GLY A 231 18.71 30.53 3.89
N ASP A 232 18.49 31.61 3.16
CA ASP A 232 17.96 32.87 3.68
C ASP A 232 16.50 32.60 4.11
N ASP A 233 16.28 32.28 5.38
CA ASP A 233 14.94 32.13 5.96
C ASP A 233 14.24 33.50 5.95
N SER A 234 13.51 33.79 4.87
CA SER A 234 12.64 34.97 4.73
C SER A 234 11.22 34.73 5.23
#